data_AF-A0A6J4PZS4-F1
#
_entry.id   AF-A0A6J4PZS4-F1
#
_cell.length_a   1.000
_cell.length_b   1.000
_cell.length_c   1.000
_cell.angle_alpha   90.00
_cell.angle_beta   90.00
_cell.angle_gamma   90.00
#
_symmetry.space_group_name_H-M   'P 1'
#
loop_
_entity.id
_entity.type
_entity.pdbx_description
1 polymer ?
#
loop_
_entity_poly.entity_id
_entity_poly.type
_entity_poly.pdbx_seq_one_letter_code
_entity_poly.pdbx_strand_id
1 'polypeptide(L)'
;EHDILTGSRADGTAFAPQTDTTCRSWTSSTDGSAVVGHHDRVGPNTENWAKSWNFSHQSAGCSQEALVRTGGSGKLYCFATN
;
A
#
# COMPACT_ATOMS: atom_id res chain seq x y z
N GLU A 1 2.08 -13.59 2.00
CA GLU A 1 1.62 -12.23 1.66
C GLU A 1 2.06 -11.29 2.76
N HIS A 2 2.58 -10.12 2.39
CA HIS A 2 3.06 -9.16 3.38
C HIS A 2 2.69 -7.70 3.10
N ASP A 3 2.33 -7.38 1.86
CA ASP A 3 1.82 -6.05 1.51
C ASP A 3 0.41 -5.82 2.05
N ILE A 4 0.22 -4.64 2.64
CA ILE A 4 -1.05 -4.10 3.12
C ILE A 4 -1.31 -2.77 2.41
N LEU A 5 -2.53 -2.58 1.92
CA LEU A 5 -2.97 -1.31 1.31
C LEU A 5 -2.97 -0.19 2.36
N THR A 6 -2.26 0.89 2.08
CA THR A 6 -2.14 2.04 3.01
C THR A 6 -2.45 3.36 2.33
N GLY A 7 -1.91 3.59 1.13
CA GLY A 7 -2.07 4.84 0.38
C GLY A 7 -1.45 6.06 1.06
N SER A 8 -0.58 5.85 2.06
CA SER A 8 -0.02 6.90 2.91
C SER A 8 1.46 7.14 2.62
N ARG A 9 1.93 8.35 2.91
CA ARG A 9 3.37 8.63 3.08
C ARG A 9 3.88 7.99 4.38
N ALA A 10 5.21 7.99 4.55
CA ALA A 10 5.85 7.47 5.77
C ALA A 10 5.35 8.14 7.06
N ASP A 11 4.99 9.42 6.99
CA ASP A 11 4.42 10.19 8.12
C ASP A 11 2.92 9.93 8.37
N GLY A 12 2.30 9.03 7.61
CA GLY A 12 0.88 8.70 7.71
C GLY A 12 -0.06 9.66 6.98
N THR A 13 0.46 10.71 6.32
CA THR A 13 -0.38 11.64 5.55
C THR A 13 -0.76 11.07 4.18
N ALA A 14 -1.88 11.53 3.63
CA ALA A 14 -2.28 11.20 2.26
C ALA A 14 -1.42 11.94 1.24
N PHE A 15 -1.16 11.30 0.09
CA PHE A 15 -0.52 11.96 -1.05
C PHE A 15 -1.38 13.12 -1.60
N ALA A 16 -0.72 14.04 -2.30
CA ALA A 16 -1.44 15.09 -3.03
C ALA A 16 -2.21 14.46 -4.21
N PRO A 17 -3.38 15.00 -4.59
CA PRO A 17 -4.35 14.33 -5.48
C PRO A 17 -3.84 14.09 -6.92
N GLN A 18 -2.68 14.63 -7.29
CA GLN A 18 -2.10 14.50 -8.63
C GLN A 18 -1.45 13.13 -8.86
N THR A 19 -1.10 12.39 -7.81
CA THR A 19 -0.55 11.04 -7.92
C THR A 19 -1.56 10.06 -7.34
N ASP A 20 -2.08 9.16 -8.17
CA ASP A 20 -2.94 8.09 -7.68
C ASP A 20 -2.11 7.08 -6.89
N THR A 21 -2.28 7.11 -5.56
CA THR A 21 -1.66 6.17 -4.62
C THR A 21 -2.71 5.36 -3.86
N THR A 22 -3.95 5.35 -4.34
CA THR A 22 -5.11 4.78 -3.62
C THR A 22 -6.07 4.05 -4.55
N CYS A 23 -5.66 3.72 -5.78
CA CYS A 23 -6.58 3.14 -6.77
C CYS A 23 -7.83 4.01 -6.96
N ARG A 24 -7.61 5.28 -7.31
CA ARG A 24 -8.61 6.34 -7.45
C ARG A 24 -9.47 6.52 -6.20
N SER A 25 -8.87 6.85 -5.06
CA SER A 25 -9.59 7.02 -3.79
C SER A 25 -10.38 5.76 -3.39
N TRP A 26 -9.80 4.59 -3.65
CA TRP A 26 -10.35 3.27 -3.35
C TRP A 26 -11.65 2.94 -4.11
N THR A 27 -11.85 3.52 -5.29
CA THR A 27 -13.04 3.27 -6.14
C THR A 27 -12.72 2.53 -7.43
N SER A 28 -11.47 2.12 -7.65
CA SER A 28 -11.03 1.40 -8.86
C SER A 28 -10.48 0.02 -8.53
N SER A 29 -10.92 -0.99 -9.28
CA SER A 29 -10.37 -2.35 -9.26
C SER A 29 -9.50 -2.65 -10.49
N THR A 30 -9.19 -1.65 -11.31
CA THR A 30 -8.41 -1.83 -12.54
C THR A 30 -7.31 -0.78 -12.65
N ASP A 31 -7.72 0.48 -12.78
CA ASP A 31 -6.84 1.59 -13.09
C ASP A 31 -6.15 2.12 -11.83
N GLY A 32 -4.88 2.50 -11.97
CA GLY A 32 -4.10 3.15 -10.93
C GLY A 32 -3.11 2.21 -10.22
N SER A 33 -2.56 2.69 -9.11
CA SER A 33 -1.80 1.90 -8.16
C SER A 33 -2.12 2.38 -6.73
N ALA A 34 -1.81 1.53 -5.75
CA ALA A 34 -1.88 1.89 -4.35
C ALA A 34 -0.49 1.83 -3.73
N VAL A 35 -0.19 2.75 -2.82
CA VAL A 35 0.98 2.58 -1.95
C VAL A 35 0.66 1.54 -0.89
N VAL A 36 1.61 0.65 -0.64
CA VAL A 36 1.52 -0.42 0.36
C VAL A 36 2.57 -0.25 1.46
N GLY A 37 2.36 -0.93 2.58
CA GLY A 37 3.37 -1.18 3.60
C GLY A 37 3.42 -2.66 3.99
N HIS A 38 4.43 -3.05 4.77
CA HIS A 38 4.70 -4.45 5.13
C HIS A 38 4.31 -4.75 6.57
N HIS A 39 3.30 -5.61 6.79
CA HIS A 39 2.84 -5.93 8.15
C HIS A 39 3.90 -6.64 9.00
N ASP A 40 4.79 -7.38 8.34
CA ASP A 40 5.88 -8.14 8.95
C ASP A 40 7.17 -7.33 9.12
N ARG A 41 7.22 -6.12 8.55
CA ARG A 41 8.39 -5.23 8.56
C ARG A 41 9.64 -5.88 7.95
N VAL A 42 9.44 -6.77 6.98
CA VAL A 42 10.51 -7.43 6.22
C VAL A 42 10.58 -6.84 4.82
N GLY A 43 11.81 -6.55 4.35
CA GLY A 43 12.06 -6.02 3.03
C GLY A 43 13.41 -6.45 2.45
N PRO A 44 13.70 -6.05 1.20
CA PRO A 44 14.92 -6.47 0.50
C PRO A 44 16.22 -5.93 1.12
N ASN A 45 16.14 -4.93 1.98
CA ASN A 45 17.29 -4.31 2.64
C ASN A 45 16.90 -3.74 4.02
N THR A 46 17.82 -3.01 4.65
CA THR A 46 17.65 -2.43 5.99
C THR A 46 17.13 -1.00 6.01
N GLU A 47 16.82 -0.40 4.86
CA GLU A 47 16.31 0.97 4.79
C GLU A 47 14.88 1.06 5.33
N ASN A 48 14.53 2.23 5.85
CA ASN A 48 13.25 2.42 6.55
C ASN A 48 12.03 2.20 5.66
N TRP A 49 12.08 2.60 4.38
CA TRP A 49 10.98 2.36 3.43
C TRP A 49 10.75 0.86 3.24
N ALA A 50 11.82 0.08 3.11
CA ALA A 50 11.76 -1.36 2.84
C ALA A 50 11.11 -2.17 3.96
N LYS A 51 11.13 -1.66 5.20
CA LYS A 51 10.58 -2.33 6.39
C LYS A 51 9.40 -1.58 7.01
N SER A 52 8.90 -0.56 6.34
CA SER A 52 7.83 0.27 6.85
C SER A 52 6.50 -0.46 6.78
N TRP A 53 5.70 -0.34 7.84
CA TRP A 53 4.37 -0.93 7.88
C TRP A 53 3.32 -0.11 7.11
N ASN A 54 3.58 1.19 6.85
CA ASN A 54 2.64 2.10 6.20
C ASN A 54 3.12 2.67 4.85
N PHE A 55 4.41 2.57 4.52
CA PHE A 55 4.98 3.17 3.31
C PHE A 55 6.23 2.44 2.80
N SER A 56 6.07 1.58 1.81
CA SER A 56 7.16 0.81 1.20
C SER A 56 7.28 1.06 -0.30
N HIS A 57 6.34 0.57 -1.11
CA HIS A 57 6.34 0.74 -2.57
C HIS A 57 4.91 0.86 -3.12
N GLN A 58 4.80 1.09 -4.43
CA GLN A 58 3.52 1.04 -5.14
C GLN A 58 3.16 -0.40 -5.50
N SER A 59 1.86 -0.67 -5.60
CA SER A 59 1.34 -1.92 -6.15
C SER A 59 1.52 -1.95 -7.66
N ALA A 60 1.55 -3.17 -8.22
CA ALA A 60 1.61 -3.40 -9.66
C ALA A 60 0.30 -3.08 -10.40
N GLY A 61 -0.71 -2.57 -9.69
CA GLY A 61 -2.06 -2.27 -10.17
C GLY A 61 -3.11 -2.43 -9.07
N CYS A 62 -4.38 -2.25 -9.44
CA CYS A 62 -5.52 -2.25 -8.51
C CYS A 62 -6.40 -3.50 -8.60
N SER A 63 -6.18 -4.38 -9.58
CA SER A 63 -6.88 -5.66 -9.66
C SER A 63 -6.37 -6.65 -8.64
N GLN A 64 -7.17 -7.67 -8.31
CA GLN A 64 -6.77 -8.70 -7.36
C GLN A 64 -5.48 -9.41 -7.81
N GLU A 65 -5.36 -9.73 -9.09
CA GLU A 65 -4.18 -10.36 -9.68
C GLU A 65 -2.94 -9.45 -9.56
N ALA A 66 -3.12 -8.14 -9.72
CA ALA A 66 -2.04 -7.17 -9.57
C ALA A 66 -1.57 -7.06 -8.12
N LEU A 67 -2.50 -7.09 -7.14
CA LEU A 67 -2.16 -7.09 -5.72
C LEU A 67 -1.42 -8.36 -5.31
N VAL A 68 -1.84 -9.52 -5.82
CA VAL A 68 -1.13 -10.81 -5.63
C VAL A 68 0.27 -10.77 -6.22
N ARG A 69 0.43 -10.25 -7.45
CA ARG A 69 1.75 -10.09 -8.09
C ARG A 69 2.67 -9.13 -7.34
N THR A 70 2.11 -8.17 -6.61
CA THR A 70 2.89 -7.23 -5.80
C THR A 70 3.51 -7.92 -4.58
N GLY A 71 2.74 -8.81 -3.93
CA GLY A 71 3.14 -9.43 -2.64
C GLY A 71 2.02 -9.42 -1.58
N GLY A 72 0.85 -8.87 -1.90
CA GLY A 72 -0.32 -8.78 -1.02
C GLY A 72 -1.55 -9.54 -1.52
N SER A 73 -2.71 -9.24 -0.95
CA SER A 73 -4.01 -9.79 -1.38
C SER A 73 -5.17 -8.82 -1.22
N GLY A 74 -4.88 -7.51 -1.13
CA GLY A 74 -5.89 -6.48 -0.89
C GLY A 74 -6.32 -6.33 0.55
N LYS A 75 -5.48 -6.73 1.51
CA LYS A 75 -5.73 -6.48 2.94
C LYS A 75 -5.52 -5.02 3.29
N LEU A 76 -6.24 -4.56 4.30
CA LEU A 76 -6.12 -3.25 4.92
C LEU A 76 -6.22 -3.37 6.43
N TYR A 77 -5.75 -2.34 7.14
CA TYR A 77 -5.90 -2.24 8.59
C TYR A 77 -7.25 -1.61 8.96
N CYS A 78 -7.87 -2.16 10.00
CA CYS A 78 -8.99 -1.53 10.69
C CYS A 78 -8.53 -1.16 12.10
N PHE A 79 -8.58 0.13 12.44
CA PHE A 79 -8.20 0.63 13.75
C PHE A 79 -9.43 0.81 14.64
N ALA A 80 -9.30 0.51 15.93
CA ALA A 80 -10.36 0.77 16.90
C ALA A 80 -10.64 2.27 17.01
N THR A 81 -11.89 2.62 17.30
CA THR A 81 -12.25 4.01 17.65
C THR A 81 -11.71 4.36 19.03
N ASN A 82 -11.44 5.65 19.27
CA ASN A 82 -10.90 6.17 20.53
C ASN A 82 -11.96 6.30 21.62
#